data_AF-A0A967NVY1-F1
#
_entry.id   AF-A0A967NVY1-F1
#
_cell.length_a   1.000
_cell.length_b   1.000
_cell.length_c   1.000
_cell.angle_alpha   90.00
_cell.angle_beta   90.00
_cell.angle_gamma   90.00
#
_symmetry.space_group_name_H-M   'P 1'
#
loop_
_entity.id
_entity.type
_entity.pdbx_description
1 polymer ?
#
loop_
_entity_poly.entity_id
_entity_poly.type
_entity_poly.pdbx_seq_one_letter_code
_entity_poly.pdbx_strand_id
1 'polypeptide(L)' 'TLAWCDAANVLRIQLERQDIKYIPSLREYSLYYGIDKAKLDRLEKEITIMHPGPINRGV' A
#
# COMPACT_ATOMS: atom_id res chain seq x y z
N THR A 1 1.17 9.83 6.26
CA THR A 1 -0.09 10.44 5.78
C THR A 1 0.01 10.64 4.27
N LEU A 2 -1.09 10.49 3.53
CA LEU A 2 -1.14 10.71 2.07
C LEU A 2 -1.41 12.17 1.68
N ALA A 3 -1.74 13.03 2.65
CA ALA A 3 -2.21 14.40 2.41
C ALA A 3 -1.24 15.30 1.62
N TRP A 4 0.05 15.03 1.66
CA TRP A 4 1.06 15.85 0.99
C TRP A 4 1.23 15.54 -0.50
N CYS A 5 0.83 14.34 -0.96
CA CYS A 5 1.13 13.91 -2.32
C CYS A 5 -0.03 14.17 -3.28
N ASP A 6 0.28 14.34 -4.57
CA ASP A 6 -0.72 14.40 -5.65
C ASP A 6 -0.89 13.04 -6.34
N ALA A 7 0.15 12.20 -6.25
CA ALA A 7 0.12 10.81 -6.66
C ALA A 7 0.83 9.91 -5.63
N ALA A 8 0.27 8.72 -5.39
CA ALA A 8 0.85 7.69 -4.55
C ALA A 8 1.10 6.43 -5.38
N ASN A 9 2.35 6.01 -5.49
CA ASN A 9 2.72 4.77 -6.17
C ASN A 9 2.82 3.63 -5.14
N VAL A 10 1.84 2.73 -5.18
CA VAL A 10 1.79 1.55 -4.32
C VAL A 10 2.58 0.43 -4.96
N LEU A 11 3.44 -0.22 -4.18
CA LEU A 11 4.25 -1.33 -4.64
C LEU A 11 3.76 -2.65 -4.04
N ARG A 12 3.84 -3.71 -4.84
CA ARG A 12 3.65 -5.08 -4.36
C ARG A 12 4.85 -5.48 -3.49
N ILE A 13 4.58 -6.04 -2.32
CA ILE A 13 5.60 -6.75 -1.55
C ILE A 13 6.03 -7.99 -2.33
N GLN A 14 7.33 -8.19 -2.44
CA GLN A 14 7.92 -9.38 -3.02
C GLN A 14 8.45 -10.28 -1.90
N LEU A 15 7.54 -11.01 -1.23
CA LEU A 15 7.91 -11.98 -0.18
C LEU A 15 8.85 -13.06 -0.73
N GLU A 16 8.67 -13.41 -1.99
CA GLU A 16 9.47 -14.37 -2.74
C GLU A 16 10.95 -13.95 -2.92
N ARG A 17 11.31 -12.71 -2.58
CA ARG A 17 12.68 -12.18 -2.68
C ARG A 17 13.33 -11.89 -1.33
N GLN A 18 12.67 -12.26 -0.23
CA GLN A 18 13.20 -12.03 1.11
C GLN A 18 13.91 -13.29 1.62
N ASP A 19 15.22 -13.19 1.86
CA ASP A 19 16.00 -14.27 2.49
C ASP A 19 15.69 -14.41 3.99
N ILE A 20 15.21 -13.32 4.61
CA ILE A 20 14.77 -13.26 6.01
C ILE A 20 13.39 -12.62 6.03
N LYS A 21 12.44 -13.19 6.79
CA LYS A 21 11.09 -12.62 6.94
C LYS A 21 11.14 -11.33 7.76
N TYR A 22 11.20 -10.18 7.09
CA TYR A 22 11.08 -8.86 7.71
C TYR A 22 9.64 -8.48 8.04
N ILE A 23 8.67 -9.11 7.35
CA ILE A 23 7.25 -8.85 7.51
C ILE A 23 6.60 -10.11 8.08
N PRO A 24 5.91 -10.03 9.24
CA PRO A 24 5.40 -11.23 9.92
C PRO A 24 4.26 -11.90 9.16
N SER A 25 3.39 -11.11 8.51
CA SER A 25 2.34 -11.62 7.62
C SER A 25 1.85 -10.57 6.62
N LEU A 26 1.23 -11.02 5.53
CA LEU A 26 0.52 -10.16 4.58
C LEU A 26 -0.58 -9.32 5.26
N ARG A 27 -1.27 -9.91 6.26
CA ARG A 27 -2.34 -9.22 7.00
C ARG A 27 -1.80 -8.03 7.81
N GLU A 28 -0.69 -8.21 8.51
CA GLU A 28 -0.07 -7.12 9.26
C GLU A 28 0.45 -6.03 8.33
N TYR A 29 1.06 -6.41 7.20
CA TYR A 29 1.46 -5.42 6.21
C TYR A 29 0.27 -4.61 5.70
N SER A 30 -0.86 -5.27 5.38
CA SER A 30 -2.10 -4.60 4.97
C SER A 30 -2.56 -3.57 5.99
N LEU A 31 -2.54 -3.96 7.28
CA LEU A 31 -2.98 -3.12 8.38
C LEU A 31 -2.12 -1.85 8.51
N TYR A 32 -0.80 -2.00 8.47
CA TYR A 32 0.12 -0.90 8.72
C TYR A 32 0.43 -0.06 7.47
N TYR A 33 0.60 -0.71 6.31
CA TYR A 33 1.12 -0.08 5.09
C TYR A 33 0.13 -0.10 3.92
N GLY A 34 -0.96 -0.88 4.00
CA GLY A 34 -1.98 -0.91 2.98
C GLY A 34 -2.66 0.43 2.78
N ILE A 35 -3.15 0.67 1.56
CA ILE A 35 -4.06 1.78 1.26
C ILE A 35 -5.48 1.23 1.33
N ASP A 36 -6.27 1.76 2.26
CA ASP A 36 -7.67 1.43 2.42
C ASP A 36 -8.55 2.65 2.12
N LYS A 37 -9.85 2.40 1.94
CA LYS A 37 -10.81 3.47 1.64
C LYS A 37 -10.90 4.51 2.75
N ALA A 38 -10.78 4.12 4.02
CA ALA A 38 -10.86 5.05 5.14
C ALA A 38 -9.69 6.05 5.17
N LYS A 39 -8.50 5.64 4.70
CA LYS A 39 -7.34 6.53 4.51
C LYS A 39 -7.56 7.52 3.38
N LEU A 40 -8.20 7.08 2.29
CA LEU A 40 -8.51 7.92 1.13
C LEU A 40 -9.64 8.92 1.44
N ASP A 41 -10.69 8.48 2.13
CA ASP A 41 -11.84 9.31 2.52
C ASP A 41 -11.47 10.44 3.50
N ARG A 42 -10.30 10.35 4.15
CA ARG A 42 -9.75 11.40 5.03
C ARG A 42 -8.98 12.50 4.28
N LEU A 43 -8.79 12.36 2.98
CA LEU A 43 -8.05 13.34 2.19
C LEU A 43 -8.98 14.48 1.78
N GLU A 44 -8.50 15.71 1.96
CA GLU A 44 -9.19 16.93 1.52
C GLU A 44 -9.02 17.20 0.02
N LYS A 45 -8.36 16.28 -0.70
CA LYS A 45 -8.13 16.36 -2.14
C LYS A 45 -8.15 14.98 -2.78
N GLU A 46 -8.53 14.95 -4.06
CA GLU A 46 -8.33 13.77 -4.88
C GLU A 46 -6.84 13.59 -5.19
N ILE A 47 -6.37 12.34 -5.13
CA ILE A 47 -5.00 11.96 -5.47
C ILE A 47 -5.00 10.80 -6.46
N THR A 48 -3.95 10.70 -7.26
CA THR A 48 -3.78 9.58 -8.20
C THR A 48 -3.15 8.39 -7.51
N ILE A 49 -3.80 7.23 -7.51
CA ILE A 49 -3.20 5.98 -7.05
C ILE A 49 -2.60 5.23 -8.24
N MET A 50 -1.31 4.90 -8.15
CA MET A 50 -0.57 4.14 -9.15
C MET A 50 -0.09 2.81 -8.57
N HIS A 51 0.10 1.80 -9.42
CA HIS A 51 0.80 0.58 -9.07
C HIS A 51 1.40 -0.04 -10.33
N PRO A 52 2.69 -0.43 -10.36
CA PRO A 52 3.35 -0.94 -11.58
C PRO A 52 2.91 -2.34 -12.03
N GLY A 53 1.93 -2.95 -11.36
CA GLY A 53 1.58 -4.37 -11.49
C GLY A 53 2.70 -5.37 -11.16
N PRO A 54 2.37 -6.66 -11.01
CA PRO A 54 1.03 -7.20 -10.70
C PRO A 54 0.58 -6.84 -9.27
N ILE A 55 -0.71 -6.58 -9.09
CA ILE A 55 -1.31 -6.11 -7.83
C ILE A 55 -1.74 -7.29 -6.95
N ASN A 56 -1.39 -7.24 -5.66
CA ASN A 56 -2.01 -8.11 -4.65
C ASN A 56 -3.29 -7.41 -4.14
N ARG A 57 -4.47 -7.76 -4.68
CA ARG A 57 -5.74 -7.17 -4.22
C ARG A 57 -6.16 -7.77 -2.88
N GLY A 58 -6.61 -6.93 -1.95
CA GLY A 58 -7.05 -7.37 -0.61
C GLY A 58 -5.90 -7.73 0.33
N VAL A 59 -4.68 -7.39 -0.05
CA VAL A 59 -3.44 -7.45 0.74
C VAL A 59 -2.98 -6.04 1.01
#